data_AF-E2ZN14-F1
#
_entry.id   AF-E2ZN14-F1
#
_cell.length_a   1.000
_cell.length_b   1.000
_cell.length_c   1.000
_cell.angle_alpha   90.00
_cell.angle_beta   90.00
_cell.angle_gamma   90.00
#
_symmetry.space_group_name_H-M   'P 1'
#
loop_
_entity.id
_entity.type
_entity.pdbx_description
1 polymer ?
#
loop_
_entity_poly.entity_id
_entity_poly.type
_entity_poly.pdbx_seq_one_letter_code
_entity_poly.pdbx_strand_id
1 'polypeptide(L)'
;MATYYPINENLARASHDMRSMSTYPDGYATREYRASVDKAAALVEEKKQKVSPYYHEKLDALLDSYARRLAQWTDDHNRNGASCPSVLVCGAGNFPVRKKQKQNAREDTLWHEYEEIEAILTKIKAVGTGPVDLADPHARELLTDQLNKEQDLLEYCKGANAYYRKHKTLRGYSNMSDAAADALTSPDAFSMSLYRKPYGDFELTSIRGKIKRIQTRLDELDKAQASAASGPVEDQHDGYTYRENNEIMRVQFIFPGKPDDETRAMLKENGFRWAPSQGAWQRQLTANAKYAAHRVMEFLDGNENE
;
A
#
# COMPACT_ATOMS: atom_id res chain seq x y z
N MET A 1 19.78 -2.82 10.34
CA MET A 1 20.45 -4.14 10.26
C MET A 1 19.38 -5.21 10.19
N ALA A 2 19.56 -6.25 9.38
CA ALA A 2 18.55 -7.29 9.23
C ALA A 2 18.51 -8.20 10.47
N THR A 3 17.30 -8.47 10.95
CA THR A 3 17.07 -9.46 12.01
C THR A 3 17.05 -10.85 11.39
N TYR A 4 17.90 -11.76 11.88
CA TYR A 4 17.89 -13.16 11.45
C TYR A 4 17.11 -14.01 12.44
N TYR A 5 16.31 -14.93 11.90
CA TYR A 5 15.55 -15.91 12.67
C TYR A 5 16.27 -17.27 12.61
N PRO A 6 16.17 -18.10 13.67
CA PRO A 6 16.83 -19.40 13.71
C PRO A 6 16.23 -20.36 12.69
N ILE A 7 17.09 -21.20 12.10
CA ILE A 7 16.71 -22.28 11.17
C ILE A 7 17.04 -23.61 11.83
N ASN A 8 16.15 -24.59 11.72
CA ASN A 8 16.38 -25.93 12.25
C ASN A 8 17.24 -26.77 11.27
N GLU A 9 18.55 -26.63 11.38
CA GLU A 9 19.52 -27.31 10.50
C GLU A 9 19.44 -28.84 10.59
N ASN A 10 19.13 -29.39 11.77
CA ASN A 10 18.94 -30.84 11.95
C ASN A 10 17.74 -31.35 11.16
N LEU A 11 16.66 -30.57 11.12
CA LEU A 11 15.48 -30.87 10.32
C LEU A 11 15.77 -30.76 8.82
N ALA A 12 16.55 -29.76 8.41
CA ALA A 12 17.00 -29.61 7.03
C ALA A 12 17.84 -30.81 6.57
N ARG A 13 18.76 -31.29 7.41
CA ARG A 13 19.54 -32.51 7.17
C ARG A 13 18.65 -33.74 7.05
N ALA A 14 17.75 -33.96 8.01
CA ALA A 14 16.82 -35.09 7.96
C ALA A 14 15.95 -35.05 6.70
N SER A 15 15.50 -33.87 6.28
CA SER A 15 14.75 -33.67 5.03
C SER A 15 15.56 -33.98 3.78
N HIS A 16 16.85 -33.62 3.79
CA HIS A 16 17.77 -33.93 2.71
C HIS A 16 18.01 -35.45 2.60
N ASP A 17 18.28 -36.12 3.71
CA ASP A 17 18.55 -37.57 3.75
C ASP A 17 17.34 -38.40 3.30
N MET A 18 16.12 -37.87 3.46
CA MET A 18 14.89 -38.49 2.93
C MET A 18 14.76 -38.36 1.41
N ARG A 19 15.50 -37.47 0.75
CA ARG A 19 15.31 -37.12 -0.67
C ARG A 19 16.55 -37.40 -1.52
N SER A 20 17.74 -37.39 -0.93
CA SER A 20 19.03 -37.52 -1.60
C SER A 20 19.93 -38.53 -0.88
N MET A 21 20.81 -39.19 -1.64
CA MET A 21 21.89 -40.03 -1.11
C MET A 21 23.21 -39.27 -0.95
N SER A 22 23.28 -38.00 -1.37
CA SER A 22 24.46 -37.17 -1.18
C SER A 22 24.64 -36.75 0.29
N THR A 23 25.84 -36.29 0.65
CA THR A 23 26.07 -35.70 1.96
C THR A 23 25.45 -34.30 2.01
N TYR A 24 24.63 -34.03 3.03
CA TYR A 24 24.13 -32.68 3.30
C TYR A 24 25.28 -31.76 3.78
N PRO A 25 25.53 -30.62 3.12
CA PRO A 25 26.54 -29.68 3.58
C PRO A 25 26.10 -28.99 4.88
N ASP A 26 27.00 -28.90 5.85
CA ASP A 26 26.69 -28.30 7.16
C ASP A 26 26.35 -26.80 7.03
N GLY A 27 25.28 -26.38 7.71
CA GLY A 27 24.83 -24.98 7.72
C GLY A 27 24.23 -24.50 6.40
N TYR A 28 23.92 -25.41 5.46
CA TYR A 28 23.42 -25.06 4.14
C TYR A 28 22.11 -24.29 4.20
N ALA A 29 21.10 -24.79 4.94
CA ALA A 29 19.78 -24.13 4.99
C ALA A 29 19.90 -22.75 5.65
N THR A 30 20.65 -22.65 6.75
CA THR A 30 20.94 -21.38 7.41
C THR A 30 21.63 -20.38 6.47
N ARG A 31 22.58 -20.83 5.64
CA ARG A 31 23.30 -19.96 4.69
C ARG A 31 22.40 -19.46 3.56
N GLU A 32 21.59 -20.33 2.96
CA GLU A 32 20.64 -19.96 1.90
C GLU A 32 19.59 -18.96 2.40
N TYR A 33 19.05 -19.22 3.60
CA TYR A 33 18.14 -18.29 4.28
C TYR A 33 18.79 -16.92 4.47
N ARG A 34 19.99 -16.87 5.07
CA ARG A 34 20.72 -15.60 5.31
C ARG A 34 21.00 -14.86 4.02
N ALA A 35 21.46 -15.56 2.97
CA ALA A 35 21.71 -14.96 1.67
C ALA A 35 20.47 -14.32 1.05
N SER A 36 19.29 -14.91 1.25
CA SER A 36 18.02 -14.36 0.79
C SER A 36 17.62 -13.11 1.59
N VAL A 37 17.77 -13.15 2.92
CA VAL A 37 17.53 -11.98 3.80
C VAL A 37 18.52 -10.86 3.51
N ASP A 38 19.78 -11.15 3.22
CA ASP A 38 20.80 -10.14 2.88
C ASP A 38 20.47 -9.42 1.57
N LYS A 39 19.98 -10.16 0.56
CA LYS A 39 19.48 -9.57 -0.69
C LYS A 39 18.28 -8.65 -0.43
N ALA A 40 17.34 -9.07 0.42
CA ALA A 40 16.19 -8.25 0.80
C ALA A 40 16.62 -7.00 1.58
N ALA A 41 17.62 -7.12 2.47
CA ALA A 41 18.17 -6.01 3.23
C ALA A 41 18.85 -4.99 2.32
N ALA A 42 19.65 -5.45 1.35
CA ALA A 42 20.27 -4.58 0.35
C ALA A 42 19.23 -3.81 -0.47
N LEU A 43 18.12 -4.48 -0.85
CA LEU A 43 17.00 -3.84 -1.54
C LEU A 43 16.34 -2.75 -0.68
N VAL A 44 16.16 -2.98 0.62
CA VAL A 44 15.62 -1.98 1.55
C VAL A 44 16.55 -0.78 1.69
N GLU A 45 17.85 -0.99 1.83
CA GLU A 45 18.82 0.11 1.93
C GLU A 45 18.86 0.95 0.64
N GLU A 46 18.80 0.30 -0.54
CA GLU A 46 18.68 1.02 -1.82
C GLU A 46 17.39 1.86 -1.86
N LYS A 47 16.28 1.32 -1.32
CA LYS A 47 15.01 2.04 -1.26
C LYS A 47 15.08 3.23 -0.31
N LYS A 48 15.65 3.08 0.88
CA LYS A 48 15.79 4.16 1.88
C LYS A 48 16.55 5.37 1.37
N GLN A 49 17.51 5.18 0.44
CA GLN A 49 18.23 6.27 -0.21
C GLN A 49 17.37 7.12 -1.16
N LYS A 50 16.27 6.55 -1.69
CA LYS A 50 15.42 7.18 -2.72
C LYS A 50 14.10 7.70 -2.15
N VAL A 51 13.59 7.08 -1.08
CA VAL A 51 12.28 7.41 -0.51
C VAL A 51 12.41 8.31 0.72
N SER A 52 11.30 8.96 1.08
CA SER A 52 11.24 9.81 2.27
C SER A 52 11.55 9.02 3.56
N PRO A 53 12.22 9.64 4.56
CA PRO A 53 12.47 9.03 5.87
C PRO A 53 11.22 8.47 6.56
N TYR A 54 10.04 9.05 6.32
CA TYR A 54 8.77 8.55 6.87
C TYR A 54 8.43 7.12 6.46
N TYR A 55 9.02 6.59 5.38
CA TYR A 55 8.82 5.20 4.96
C TYR A 55 9.84 4.22 5.53
N HIS A 56 10.88 4.67 6.24
CA HIS A 56 11.98 3.81 6.66
C HIS A 56 11.52 2.73 7.65
N GLU A 57 10.68 3.09 8.62
CA GLU A 57 10.12 2.13 9.58
C GLU A 57 9.25 1.08 8.88
N LYS A 58 8.42 1.49 7.91
CA LYS A 58 7.61 0.57 7.10
C LYS A 58 8.47 -0.41 6.30
N LEU A 59 9.57 0.06 5.72
CA LEU A 59 10.53 -0.79 5.01
C LEU A 59 11.20 -1.80 5.95
N ASP A 60 11.60 -1.36 7.15
CA ASP A 60 12.20 -2.23 8.16
C ASP A 60 11.22 -3.29 8.67
N ALA A 61 9.96 -2.92 8.90
CA ALA A 61 8.89 -3.85 9.27
C ALA A 61 8.61 -4.89 8.18
N LEU A 62 8.66 -4.49 6.90
CA LEU A 62 8.51 -5.43 5.78
C LEU A 62 9.70 -6.39 5.68
N LEU A 63 10.92 -5.91 5.90
CA LEU A 63 12.12 -6.76 5.93
C LEU A 63 12.07 -7.77 7.07
N ASP A 64 11.68 -7.34 8.27
CA ASP A 64 11.51 -8.24 9.42
C ASP A 64 10.45 -9.31 9.13
N SER A 65 9.31 -8.92 8.57
CA SER A 65 8.24 -9.85 8.18
C SER A 65 8.70 -10.86 7.14
N TYR A 66 9.48 -10.42 6.14
CA TYR A 66 10.08 -11.31 5.14
C TYR A 66 11.03 -12.32 5.81
N ALA A 67 11.96 -11.84 6.63
CA ALA A 67 12.94 -12.68 7.32
C ALA A 67 12.24 -13.73 8.22
N ARG A 68 11.28 -13.29 9.05
CA ARG A 68 10.53 -14.18 9.94
C ARG A 68 9.76 -15.26 9.18
N ARG A 69 8.99 -14.86 8.16
CA ARG A 69 8.15 -15.79 7.41
C ARG A 69 8.99 -16.74 6.56
N LEU A 70 10.09 -16.28 5.97
CA LEU A 70 11.00 -17.14 5.21
C LEU A 70 11.66 -18.20 6.10
N ALA A 71 12.07 -17.84 7.33
CA ALA A 71 12.61 -18.81 8.28
C ALA A 71 11.57 -19.87 8.66
N GLN A 72 10.35 -19.43 9.02
CA GLN A 72 9.25 -20.34 9.34
C GLN A 72 8.93 -21.28 8.17
N TRP A 73 8.81 -20.73 6.96
CA TRP A 73 8.57 -21.50 5.76
C TRP A 73 9.68 -22.49 5.46
N THR A 74 10.95 -22.11 5.68
CA THR A 74 12.11 -22.99 5.48
C THR A 74 12.00 -24.22 6.38
N ASP A 75 11.68 -24.03 7.66
CA ASP A 75 11.49 -25.14 8.60
C ASP A 75 10.26 -25.97 8.27
N ASP A 76 9.15 -25.36 7.85
CA ASP A 76 7.93 -26.07 7.47
C ASP A 76 8.10 -26.89 6.18
N HIS A 77 8.83 -26.35 5.19
CA HIS A 77 9.22 -27.04 3.97
C HIS A 77 10.15 -28.22 4.30
N ASN A 78 11.15 -28.02 5.16
CA ASN A 78 12.03 -29.11 5.60
C ASN A 78 11.25 -30.19 6.37
N ARG A 79 10.31 -29.81 7.24
CA ARG A 79 9.41 -30.75 7.95
C ARG A 79 8.59 -31.57 6.98
N ASN A 80 8.01 -30.93 5.95
CA ASN A 80 7.27 -31.62 4.91
C ASN A 80 8.19 -32.60 4.16
N GLY A 81 9.38 -32.16 3.74
CA GLY A 81 10.34 -33.01 3.04
C GLY A 81 10.83 -34.22 3.85
N ALA A 82 10.96 -34.08 5.19
CA ALA A 82 11.36 -35.16 6.08
C ALA A 82 10.24 -36.20 6.36
N SER A 83 8.98 -35.90 5.98
CA SER A 83 7.83 -36.74 6.33
C SER A 83 7.69 -38.03 5.51
N CYS A 84 8.30 -38.07 4.32
CA CYS A 84 8.21 -39.18 3.39
C CYS A 84 9.54 -39.37 2.64
N PRO A 85 10.17 -40.55 2.73
CA PRO A 85 11.36 -40.86 1.94
C PRO A 85 11.02 -40.94 0.45
N SER A 86 12.01 -40.67 -0.40
CA SER A 86 11.90 -40.84 -1.85
C SER A 86 11.97 -42.31 -2.23
N VAL A 87 11.48 -42.64 -3.43
CA VAL A 87 11.58 -43.99 -4.01
C VAL A 87 13.05 -44.43 -4.12
N LEU A 88 13.98 -43.48 -4.35
CA LEU A 88 15.41 -43.74 -4.38
C LEU A 88 15.91 -44.27 -3.02
N VAL A 89 15.41 -43.70 -1.92
CA VAL A 89 15.85 -44.02 -0.55
C VAL A 89 15.23 -45.32 -0.03
N CYS A 90 13.92 -45.53 -0.21
CA CYS A 90 13.24 -46.71 0.34
C CYS A 90 13.02 -47.85 -0.66
N GLY A 91 13.28 -47.63 -1.95
CA GLY A 91 12.94 -48.55 -3.03
C GLY A 91 11.45 -48.54 -3.38
N ALA A 92 11.13 -48.94 -4.62
CA ALA A 92 9.76 -48.95 -5.13
C ALA A 92 8.79 -49.84 -4.33
N GLY A 93 9.29 -50.98 -3.82
CA GLY A 93 8.48 -51.94 -3.07
C GLY A 93 8.04 -51.45 -1.68
N ASN A 94 8.78 -50.53 -1.06
CA ASN A 94 8.48 -50.02 0.29
C ASN A 94 7.97 -48.57 0.29
N PHE A 95 7.69 -47.99 -0.88
CA PHE A 95 7.34 -46.59 -1.00
C PHE A 95 5.95 -46.27 -0.41
N PRO A 96 5.85 -45.37 0.59
CA PRO A 96 4.59 -45.12 1.27
C PRO A 96 3.71 -44.13 0.49
N VAL A 97 3.04 -44.61 -0.55
CA VAL A 97 2.21 -43.81 -1.50
C VAL A 97 1.24 -42.86 -0.79
N ARG A 98 0.49 -43.34 0.21
CA ARG A 98 -0.48 -42.49 0.95
C ARG A 98 0.18 -41.35 1.73
N LYS A 99 1.40 -41.57 2.27
CA LYS A 99 2.17 -40.49 2.93
C LYS A 99 2.67 -39.50 1.89
N LYS A 100 3.16 -39.98 0.75
CA LYS A 100 3.59 -39.11 -0.35
C LYS A 100 2.46 -38.22 -0.86
N GLN A 101 1.26 -38.76 -1.02
CA GLN A 101 0.08 -37.97 -1.42
C GLN A 101 -0.19 -36.80 -0.47
N LYS A 102 -0.10 -37.03 0.84
CA LYS A 102 -0.23 -35.96 1.85
C LYS A 102 0.93 -34.96 1.81
N GLN A 103 2.16 -35.45 1.63
CA GLN A 103 3.34 -34.59 1.48
C GLN A 103 3.19 -33.65 0.27
N ASN A 104 2.73 -34.17 -0.87
CA ASN A 104 2.52 -33.38 -2.08
C ASN A 104 1.39 -32.35 -1.89
N ALA A 105 0.27 -32.73 -1.27
CA ALA A 105 -0.80 -31.77 -0.97
C ALA A 105 -0.34 -30.63 -0.05
N ARG A 106 0.53 -30.91 0.92
CA ARG A 106 1.15 -29.87 1.75
C ARG A 106 2.17 -29.04 0.97
N GLU A 107 2.89 -29.64 0.03
CA GLU A 107 3.85 -28.95 -0.83
C GLU A 107 3.17 -27.85 -1.65
N ASP A 108 1.99 -28.13 -2.21
CA ASP A 108 1.21 -27.11 -2.95
C ASP A 108 0.85 -25.91 -2.06
N THR A 109 0.47 -26.16 -0.80
CA THR A 109 0.19 -25.07 0.16
C THR A 109 1.44 -24.29 0.52
N LEU A 110 2.58 -24.97 0.72
CA LEU A 110 3.86 -24.33 0.99
C LEU A 110 4.32 -23.46 -0.18
N TRP A 111 4.05 -23.85 -1.43
CA TRP A 111 4.34 -23.02 -2.60
C TRP A 111 3.56 -21.70 -2.56
N HIS A 112 2.27 -21.73 -2.24
CA HIS A 112 1.49 -20.50 -2.08
C HIS A 112 1.98 -19.64 -0.91
N GLU A 113 2.35 -20.25 0.22
CA GLU A 113 2.96 -19.53 1.35
C GLU A 113 4.28 -18.84 0.92
N TYR A 114 5.09 -19.49 0.08
CA TYR A 114 6.32 -18.92 -0.47
C TYR A 114 6.05 -17.76 -1.42
N GLU A 115 5.06 -17.89 -2.32
CA GLU A 115 4.63 -16.80 -3.22
C GLU A 115 4.21 -15.55 -2.44
N GLU A 116 3.50 -15.72 -1.32
CA GLU A 116 3.14 -14.62 -0.44
C GLU A 116 4.35 -13.98 0.26
N ILE A 117 5.38 -14.77 0.58
CA ILE A 117 6.64 -14.26 1.15
C ILE A 117 7.39 -13.44 0.10
N GLU A 118 7.52 -13.95 -1.12
CA GLU A 118 8.13 -13.21 -2.23
C GLU A 118 7.35 -11.94 -2.59
N ALA A 119 6.02 -11.96 -2.44
CA ALA A 119 5.19 -10.77 -2.63
C ALA A 119 5.57 -9.63 -1.64
N ILE A 120 6.20 -9.92 -0.50
CA ILE A 120 6.74 -8.89 0.40
C ILE A 120 7.86 -8.10 -0.27
N LEU A 121 8.73 -8.76 -1.05
CA LEU A 121 9.78 -8.06 -1.82
C LEU A 121 9.17 -7.13 -2.87
N THR A 122 8.07 -7.53 -3.50
CA THR A 122 7.31 -6.68 -4.41
C THR A 122 6.72 -5.47 -3.67
N LYS A 123 6.19 -5.66 -2.45
CA LYS A 123 5.72 -4.56 -1.61
C LYS A 123 6.84 -3.58 -1.26
N ILE A 124 8.02 -4.08 -0.87
CA ILE A 124 9.22 -3.26 -0.60
C ILE A 124 9.57 -2.42 -1.84
N LYS A 125 9.54 -3.01 -3.04
CA LYS A 125 9.81 -2.29 -4.29
C LYS A 125 8.81 -1.18 -4.58
N ALA A 126 7.54 -1.36 -4.21
CA ALA A 126 6.45 -0.42 -4.46
C ALA A 126 6.35 0.72 -3.43
N VAL A 127 7.03 0.63 -2.28
CA VAL A 127 7.01 1.72 -1.28
C VAL A 127 7.54 3.01 -1.91
N GLY A 128 6.77 4.08 -1.78
CA GLY A 128 7.14 5.42 -2.24
C GLY A 128 7.09 5.65 -3.75
N THR A 129 6.66 4.68 -4.57
CA THR A 129 6.57 4.85 -6.03
C THR A 129 5.20 5.33 -6.53
N GLY A 130 4.18 5.26 -5.69
CA GLY A 130 2.80 5.65 -6.02
C GLY A 130 2.37 6.99 -5.39
N PRO A 131 1.13 7.42 -5.66
CA PRO A 131 0.50 8.50 -4.90
C PRO A 131 0.55 8.20 -3.39
N VAL A 132 0.79 9.22 -2.57
CA VAL A 132 0.75 9.09 -1.09
C VAL A 132 -0.62 8.54 -0.70
N ASP A 133 -0.69 7.48 0.09
CA ASP A 133 -1.98 6.99 0.61
C ASP A 133 -2.49 7.97 1.68
N LEU A 134 -3.76 8.38 1.62
CA LEU A 134 -4.34 9.27 2.64
C LEU A 134 -4.54 8.56 3.99
N ALA A 135 -4.56 7.22 4.00
CA ALA A 135 -4.61 6.42 5.21
C ALA A 135 -3.22 6.24 5.86
N ASP A 136 -2.14 6.70 5.23
CA ASP A 136 -0.80 6.62 5.80
C ASP A 136 -0.68 7.58 7.01
N PRO A 137 -0.11 7.15 8.16
CA PRO A 137 0.05 8.01 9.33
C PRO A 137 0.84 9.29 9.05
N HIS A 138 1.73 9.27 8.06
CA HIS A 138 2.57 10.40 7.66
C HIS A 138 2.09 11.08 6.37
N ALA A 139 0.83 10.87 5.98
CA ALA A 139 0.28 11.40 4.74
C ALA A 139 0.39 12.94 4.66
N ARG A 140 0.14 13.64 5.77
CA ARG A 140 0.22 15.12 5.82
C ARG A 140 1.63 15.62 5.56
N GLU A 141 2.61 15.04 6.26
CA GLU A 141 4.01 15.40 6.16
C GLU A 141 4.53 15.12 4.74
N LEU A 142 4.21 13.94 4.19
CA LEU A 142 4.59 13.58 2.84
C LEU A 142 4.02 14.52 1.77
N LEU A 143 2.74 14.87 1.88
CA LEU A 143 2.09 15.80 0.95
C LEU A 143 2.65 17.22 1.09
N THR A 144 2.97 17.65 2.31
CA THR A 144 3.56 18.97 2.58
C THR A 144 4.99 19.07 2.03
N ASP A 145 5.81 18.05 2.21
CA ASP A 145 7.15 17.98 1.62
C ASP A 145 7.09 18.01 0.09
N GLN A 146 6.13 17.30 -0.51
CA GLN A 146 5.89 17.35 -1.96
C GLN A 146 5.45 18.75 -2.42
N LEU A 147 4.56 19.41 -1.64
CA LEU A 147 4.09 20.75 -1.93
C LEU A 147 5.24 21.75 -1.93
N ASN A 148 6.06 21.74 -0.87
CA ASN A 148 7.21 22.64 -0.73
C ASN A 148 8.20 22.45 -1.89
N LYS A 149 8.54 21.20 -2.25
CA LYS A 149 9.43 20.91 -3.38
C LYS A 149 8.92 21.47 -4.71
N GLU A 150 7.63 21.31 -5.00
CA GLU A 150 7.05 21.82 -6.25
C GLU A 150 6.91 23.36 -6.23
N GLN A 151 6.67 23.96 -5.06
CA GLN A 151 6.67 25.43 -4.89
C GLN A 151 8.07 26.02 -5.08
N ASP A 152 9.09 25.44 -4.47
CA ASP A 152 10.49 25.85 -4.63
C ASP A 152 10.93 25.74 -6.09
N LEU A 153 10.54 24.65 -6.77
CA LEU A 153 10.80 24.47 -8.20
C LEU A 153 10.11 25.55 -9.05
N LEU A 154 8.85 25.90 -8.73
CA LEU A 154 8.14 26.95 -9.44
C LEU A 154 8.83 28.31 -9.29
N GLU A 155 9.22 28.68 -8.07
CA GLU A 155 9.94 29.93 -7.82
C GLU A 155 11.32 29.92 -8.48
N TYR A 156 12.03 28.79 -8.44
CA TYR A 156 13.30 28.63 -9.13
C TYR A 156 13.18 28.89 -10.64
N CYS A 157 12.22 28.25 -11.32
CA CYS A 157 11.99 28.43 -12.76
C CYS A 157 11.54 29.85 -13.11
N LYS A 158 10.67 30.45 -12.29
CA LYS A 158 10.24 31.86 -12.46
C LYS A 158 11.42 32.82 -12.32
N GLY A 159 12.24 32.62 -11.29
CA GLY A 159 13.44 33.41 -11.03
C GLY A 159 14.46 33.27 -12.15
N ALA A 160 14.67 32.07 -12.67
CA ALA A 160 15.58 31.81 -13.79
C ALA A 160 15.11 32.56 -15.06
N ASN A 161 13.82 32.48 -15.38
CA ASN A 161 13.25 33.25 -16.49
C ASN A 161 13.40 34.77 -16.29
N ALA A 162 13.24 35.26 -15.05
CA ALA A 162 13.44 36.67 -14.73
C ALA A 162 14.91 37.11 -14.87
N TYR A 163 15.84 36.28 -14.41
CA TYR A 163 17.27 36.50 -14.57
C TYR A 163 17.65 36.52 -16.05
N TYR A 164 17.21 35.53 -16.83
CA TYR A 164 17.47 35.45 -18.26
C TYR A 164 16.95 36.69 -19.02
N ARG A 165 15.77 37.22 -18.68
CA ARG A 165 15.25 38.44 -19.31
C ARG A 165 16.22 39.62 -19.21
N LYS A 166 16.90 39.75 -18.06
CA LYS A 166 17.87 40.82 -17.76
C LYS A 166 19.26 40.56 -18.34
N HIS A 167 19.76 39.32 -18.18
CA HIS A 167 21.17 38.99 -18.44
C HIS A 167 21.41 38.26 -19.76
N LYS A 168 20.35 37.74 -20.41
CA LYS A 168 20.42 36.89 -21.62
C LYS A 168 21.28 35.63 -21.47
N THR A 169 21.60 35.27 -20.24
CA THR A 169 22.28 34.04 -19.85
C THR A 169 21.73 33.57 -18.50
N LEU A 170 21.94 32.31 -18.16
CA LEU A 170 21.69 31.75 -16.83
C LEU A 170 22.98 31.51 -16.04
N ARG A 171 24.15 31.87 -16.59
CA ARG A 171 25.42 31.77 -15.86
C ARG A 171 25.38 32.66 -14.63
N GLY A 172 25.79 32.11 -13.49
CA GLY A 172 25.71 32.77 -12.19
C GLY A 172 24.32 32.82 -11.55
N TYR A 173 23.30 32.19 -12.14
CA TYR A 173 21.98 32.05 -11.49
C TYR A 173 21.95 30.85 -10.55
N SER A 174 21.79 31.11 -9.24
CA SER A 174 21.72 30.07 -8.21
C SER A 174 22.93 29.13 -8.24
N ASN A 175 22.75 27.85 -7.92
CA ASN A 175 23.80 26.82 -7.92
C ASN A 175 23.92 26.08 -9.27
N MET A 176 23.51 26.71 -10.37
CA MET A 176 23.56 26.11 -11.70
C MET A 176 24.97 26.18 -12.27
N SER A 177 25.47 25.08 -12.84
CA SER A 177 26.76 25.09 -13.54
C SER A 177 26.69 25.88 -14.85
N ASP A 178 27.79 26.48 -15.26
CA ASP A 178 27.86 27.24 -16.51
C ASP A 178 27.45 26.39 -17.73
N ALA A 179 27.86 25.12 -17.76
CA ALA A 179 27.47 24.20 -18.83
C ALA A 179 25.95 23.94 -18.88
N ALA A 180 25.30 23.80 -17.73
CA ALA A 180 23.84 23.63 -17.66
C ALA A 180 23.11 24.92 -18.05
N ALA A 181 23.63 26.07 -17.62
CA ALA A 181 23.11 27.38 -17.98
C ALA A 181 23.17 27.61 -19.50
N ASP A 182 24.30 27.28 -20.15
CA ASP A 182 24.45 27.39 -21.60
C ASP A 182 23.52 26.43 -22.33
N ALA A 183 23.39 25.19 -21.87
CA ALA A 183 22.48 24.21 -22.47
C ALA A 183 21.02 24.70 -22.43
N LEU A 184 20.57 25.28 -21.32
CA LEU A 184 19.22 25.82 -21.15
C LEU A 184 18.97 27.13 -21.91
N THR A 185 20.02 27.90 -22.18
CA THR A 185 19.93 29.18 -22.91
C THR A 185 20.30 29.08 -24.39
N SER A 186 20.74 27.91 -24.84
CA SER A 186 21.05 27.62 -26.23
C SER A 186 19.83 27.90 -27.13
N PRO A 187 20.00 28.56 -28.29
CA PRO A 187 18.92 28.76 -29.25
C PRO A 187 18.24 27.47 -29.71
N ASP A 188 18.99 26.36 -29.72
CA ASP A 188 18.52 25.04 -30.15
C ASP A 188 17.73 24.31 -29.04
N ALA A 189 17.79 24.79 -27.79
CA ALA A 189 17.03 24.20 -26.71
C ALA A 189 15.52 24.37 -26.96
N PHE A 190 14.74 23.30 -26.73
CA PHE A 190 13.31 23.26 -27.02
C PHE A 190 12.52 24.46 -26.47
N SER A 191 12.74 24.80 -25.19
CA SER A 191 12.05 25.92 -24.55
C SER A 191 12.47 27.28 -25.13
N MET A 192 13.76 27.43 -25.48
CA MET A 192 14.28 28.65 -26.09
C MET A 192 13.77 28.85 -27.52
N SER A 193 13.73 27.79 -28.33
CA SER A 193 13.31 27.87 -29.73
C SER A 193 11.83 28.23 -29.86
N LEU A 194 10.96 27.64 -29.03
CA LEU A 194 9.51 27.84 -29.08
C LEU A 194 9.02 29.02 -28.23
N TYR A 195 9.54 29.18 -27.02
CA TYR A 195 9.01 30.13 -26.03
C TYR A 195 9.93 31.33 -25.77
N ARG A 196 11.13 31.37 -26.38
CA ARG A 196 12.13 32.44 -26.22
C ARG A 196 12.56 32.65 -24.75
N LYS A 197 12.47 31.62 -23.92
CA LYS A 197 12.88 31.63 -22.51
C LYS A 197 13.35 30.24 -22.07
N PRO A 198 14.24 30.16 -21.06
CA PRO A 198 14.80 28.88 -20.62
C PRO A 198 13.74 27.90 -20.10
N TYR A 199 12.76 28.41 -19.35
CA TYR A 199 11.64 27.59 -18.87
C TYR A 199 10.33 28.00 -19.54
N GLY A 200 9.76 27.09 -20.33
CA GLY A 200 8.56 27.33 -21.14
C GLY A 200 7.29 27.48 -20.29
N ASP A 201 6.23 28.05 -20.87
CA ASP A 201 4.95 28.20 -20.15
C ASP A 201 4.31 26.85 -19.81
N PHE A 202 4.54 25.82 -20.64
CA PHE A 202 4.05 24.47 -20.40
C PHE A 202 4.65 23.87 -19.11
N GLU A 203 5.93 24.12 -18.82
CA GLU A 203 6.60 23.64 -17.60
C GLU A 203 6.02 24.31 -16.37
N LEU A 204 5.89 25.65 -16.40
CA LEU A 204 5.30 26.41 -15.29
C LEU A 204 3.84 26.03 -15.04
N THR A 205 3.07 25.79 -16.11
CA THR A 205 1.67 25.35 -16.02
C THR A 205 1.57 23.94 -15.45
N SER A 206 2.46 23.04 -15.86
CA SER A 206 2.55 21.68 -15.31
C SER A 206 2.84 21.69 -13.81
N ILE A 207 3.84 22.46 -13.37
CA ILE A 207 4.20 22.60 -11.94
C ILE A 207 3.02 23.17 -11.14
N ARG A 208 2.39 24.24 -11.60
CA ARG A 208 1.18 24.80 -10.96
C ARG A 208 0.05 23.78 -10.87
N GLY A 209 -0.13 22.97 -11.92
CA GLY A 209 -1.11 21.89 -11.94
C GLY A 209 -0.84 20.83 -10.87
N LYS A 210 0.44 20.47 -10.63
CA LYS A 210 0.82 19.56 -9.55
C LYS A 210 0.58 20.18 -8.17
N ILE A 211 0.99 21.42 -7.96
CA ILE A 211 0.75 22.17 -6.71
C ILE A 211 -0.73 22.14 -6.36
N LYS A 212 -1.61 22.48 -7.32
CA LYS A 212 -3.06 22.49 -7.11
C LYS A 212 -3.60 21.10 -6.73
N ARG A 213 -3.11 20.04 -7.37
CA ARG A 213 -3.49 18.66 -7.02
C ARG A 213 -3.07 18.33 -5.60
N ILE A 214 -1.83 18.62 -5.21
CA ILE A 214 -1.33 18.34 -3.85
C ILE A 214 -2.16 19.11 -2.80
N GLN A 215 -2.47 20.38 -3.06
CA GLN A 215 -3.35 21.18 -2.20
C GLN A 215 -4.74 20.53 -2.06
N THR A 216 -5.35 20.09 -3.16
CA THR A 216 -6.64 19.39 -3.13
C THR A 216 -6.58 18.13 -2.27
N ARG A 217 -5.47 17.38 -2.33
CA ARG A 217 -5.27 16.18 -1.50
C ARG A 217 -5.08 16.49 -0.02
N LEU A 218 -4.44 17.61 0.32
CA LEU A 218 -4.36 18.09 1.70
C LEU A 218 -5.76 18.49 2.22
N ASP A 219 -6.57 19.15 1.41
CA ASP A 219 -7.96 19.48 1.77
C ASP A 219 -8.81 18.20 1.97
N GLU A 220 -8.61 17.17 1.14
CA GLU A 220 -9.24 15.85 1.32
C GLU A 220 -8.83 15.19 2.64
N LEU A 221 -7.55 15.27 2.99
CA LEU A 221 -7.03 14.78 4.27
C LEU A 221 -7.66 15.52 5.45
N ASP A 222 -7.72 16.86 5.38
CA ASP A 222 -8.34 17.70 6.40
C ASP A 222 -9.81 17.34 6.60
N LYS A 223 -10.56 17.16 5.51
CA LYS A 223 -11.97 16.73 5.56
C LYS A 223 -12.13 15.34 6.16
N ALA A 224 -11.25 14.40 5.82
CA ALA A 224 -11.28 13.05 6.38
C ALA A 224 -11.01 13.07 7.89
N GLN A 225 -10.02 13.86 8.33
CA GLN A 225 -9.70 14.03 9.75
C GLN A 225 -10.80 14.75 10.52
N ALA A 226 -11.39 15.81 9.96
CA ALA A 226 -12.51 16.52 10.56
C ALA A 226 -13.76 15.62 10.70
N SER A 227 -14.03 14.79 9.69
CA SER A 227 -15.12 13.81 9.73
C SER A 227 -14.90 12.77 10.81
N ALA A 228 -13.66 12.28 10.97
CA ALA A 228 -13.31 11.34 12.03
C ALA A 228 -13.42 11.97 13.43
N ALA A 229 -13.04 13.25 13.58
CA ALA A 229 -13.08 13.96 14.87
C ALA A 229 -14.50 14.38 15.30
N SER A 230 -15.45 14.52 14.36
CA SER A 230 -16.82 14.96 14.66
C SER A 230 -17.70 13.87 15.29
N GLY A 231 -17.17 12.66 15.50
CA GLY A 231 -17.94 11.53 16.02
C GLY A 231 -18.97 11.00 15.01
N PRO A 232 -19.83 10.04 15.42
CA PRO A 232 -20.94 9.63 14.58
C PRO A 232 -21.90 10.80 14.38
N VAL A 233 -22.23 11.14 13.13
CA VAL A 233 -23.40 11.99 12.89
C VAL A 233 -24.61 11.13 13.23
N GLU A 234 -25.37 11.53 14.23
CA GLU A 234 -26.56 10.80 14.69
C GLU A 234 -27.75 11.74 14.66
N ASP A 235 -28.68 11.45 13.75
CA ASP A 235 -29.91 12.19 13.57
C ASP A 235 -31.06 11.28 13.99
N GLN A 236 -31.83 11.74 14.98
CA GLN A 236 -32.98 11.00 15.48
C GLN A 236 -34.24 11.50 14.78
N HIS A 237 -34.94 10.57 14.12
CA HIS A 237 -36.19 10.80 13.41
C HIS A 237 -37.33 10.08 14.14
N ASP A 238 -38.58 10.31 13.73
CA ASP A 238 -39.69 9.49 14.22
C ASP A 238 -39.57 8.07 13.64
N GLY A 239 -39.61 7.07 14.52
CA GLY A 239 -39.51 5.66 14.14
C GLY A 239 -38.11 5.12 13.78
N TYR A 240 -37.06 5.95 13.63
CA TYR A 240 -35.69 5.47 13.36
C TYR A 240 -34.59 6.45 13.76
N THR A 241 -33.35 5.94 13.81
CA THR A 241 -32.13 6.73 14.00
C THR A 241 -31.20 6.53 12.81
N TYR A 242 -30.84 7.63 12.19
CA TYR A 242 -29.80 7.68 11.17
C TYR A 242 -28.44 7.87 11.86
N ARG A 243 -27.44 7.05 11.51
CA ARG A 243 -26.09 7.18 12.04
C ARG A 243 -25.01 7.01 10.97
N GLU A 244 -24.14 8.00 10.81
CA GLU A 244 -22.88 7.86 10.08
C GLU A 244 -21.78 7.42 11.03
N ASN A 245 -21.54 6.11 11.12
CA ASN A 245 -20.52 5.55 12.00
C ASN A 245 -19.16 5.55 11.30
N ASN A 246 -18.36 6.59 11.59
CA ASN A 246 -17.00 6.76 11.07
C ASN A 246 -16.01 5.70 11.60
N GLU A 247 -16.23 5.12 12.78
CA GLU A 247 -15.31 4.11 13.36
C GLU A 247 -15.28 2.82 12.56
N ILE A 248 -16.45 2.34 12.12
CA ILE A 248 -16.58 1.14 11.29
C ILE A 248 -16.83 1.46 9.81
N MET A 249 -16.74 2.73 9.43
CA MET A 249 -17.01 3.23 8.08
C MET A 249 -18.35 2.72 7.52
N ARG A 250 -19.44 2.93 8.28
CA ARG A 250 -20.81 2.51 7.90
C ARG A 250 -21.81 3.66 7.99
N VAL A 251 -22.75 3.69 7.05
CA VAL A 251 -24.04 4.39 7.23
C VAL A 251 -25.03 3.39 7.80
N GLN A 252 -25.75 3.76 8.86
CA GLN A 252 -26.63 2.89 9.62
C GLN A 252 -28.03 3.50 9.77
N PHE A 253 -29.06 2.66 9.66
CA PHE A 253 -30.42 2.93 10.11
C PHE A 253 -30.74 1.98 11.25
N ILE A 254 -31.06 2.53 12.42
CA ILE A 254 -31.41 1.79 13.63
C ILE A 254 -32.91 2.01 13.87
N PHE A 255 -33.65 0.92 14.02
CA PHE A 255 -35.09 0.96 14.29
C PHE A 255 -35.36 0.36 15.68
N PRO A 256 -36.34 0.86 16.44
CA PRO A 256 -36.69 0.32 17.76
C PRO A 256 -37.23 -1.13 17.68
N GLY A 257 -37.74 -1.54 16.52
CA GLY A 257 -38.21 -2.88 16.25
C GLY A 257 -37.95 -3.30 14.81
N LYS A 258 -38.52 -4.43 14.39
CA LYS A 258 -38.44 -4.88 13.00
C LYS A 258 -39.30 -3.94 12.12
N PRO A 259 -38.70 -3.19 11.18
CA PRO A 259 -39.47 -2.36 10.25
C PRO A 259 -40.36 -3.21 9.34
N ASP A 260 -41.43 -2.61 8.82
CA ASP A 260 -42.40 -3.26 7.94
C ASP A 260 -41.78 -3.75 6.62
N ASP A 261 -42.57 -4.47 5.82
CA ASP A 261 -42.10 -5.11 4.60
C ASP A 261 -41.69 -4.08 3.53
N GLU A 262 -42.36 -2.94 3.46
CA GLU A 262 -42.13 -1.89 2.48
C GLU A 262 -40.83 -1.12 2.77
N THR A 263 -40.64 -0.72 4.02
CA THR A 263 -39.40 -0.12 4.53
C THR A 263 -38.20 -1.05 4.31
N ARG A 264 -38.37 -2.35 4.60
CA ARG A 264 -37.30 -3.34 4.35
C ARG A 264 -36.99 -3.53 2.87
N ALA A 265 -37.99 -3.40 2.00
CA ALA A 265 -37.77 -3.43 0.55
C ALA A 265 -36.98 -2.20 0.10
N MET A 266 -37.38 -1.01 0.54
CA MET A 266 -36.71 0.26 0.23
C MET A 266 -35.24 0.27 0.68
N LEU A 267 -34.95 -0.21 1.89
CA LEU A 267 -33.58 -0.35 2.41
C LEU A 267 -32.73 -1.28 1.53
N LYS A 268 -33.28 -2.44 1.14
CA LYS A 268 -32.56 -3.41 0.31
C LYS A 268 -32.31 -2.88 -1.10
N GLU A 269 -33.28 -2.20 -1.69
CA GLU A 269 -33.17 -1.58 -3.02
C GLU A 269 -32.03 -0.54 -3.04
N ASN A 270 -31.89 0.22 -1.95
CA ASN A 270 -30.81 1.19 -1.75
C ASN A 270 -29.50 0.56 -1.20
N GLY A 271 -29.42 -0.77 -1.16
CA GLY A 271 -28.20 -1.52 -0.85
C GLY A 271 -27.86 -1.63 0.64
N PHE A 272 -28.77 -1.28 1.54
CA PHE A 272 -28.59 -1.50 2.98
C PHE A 272 -28.85 -2.96 3.32
N ARG A 273 -27.97 -3.54 4.14
CA ARG A 273 -28.09 -4.92 4.62
C ARG A 273 -28.20 -4.95 6.12
N TRP A 274 -29.08 -5.81 6.63
CA TRP A 274 -29.20 -6.04 8.06
C TRP A 274 -27.90 -6.63 8.63
N ALA A 275 -27.38 -6.02 9.69
CA ALA A 275 -26.22 -6.48 10.43
C ALA A 275 -26.64 -6.81 11.88
N PRO A 276 -26.87 -8.09 12.21
CA PRO A 276 -27.32 -8.49 13.54
C PRO A 276 -26.38 -8.04 14.67
N SER A 277 -25.06 -8.05 14.42
CA SER A 277 -24.05 -7.63 15.38
C SER A 277 -24.06 -6.14 15.71
N GLN A 278 -24.77 -5.33 14.92
CA GLN A 278 -24.89 -3.88 15.10
C GLN A 278 -26.34 -3.46 15.39
N GLY A 279 -27.31 -4.38 15.28
CA GLY A 279 -28.73 -4.05 15.40
C GLY A 279 -29.22 -3.03 14.36
N ALA A 280 -28.56 -2.94 13.19
CA ALA A 280 -28.77 -1.88 12.23
C ALA A 280 -28.81 -2.38 10.78
N TRP A 281 -29.55 -1.66 9.94
CA TRP A 281 -29.43 -1.75 8.48
C TRP A 281 -28.27 -0.88 8.03
N GLN A 282 -27.26 -1.46 7.37
CA GLN A 282 -26.02 -0.73 7.09
C GLN A 282 -25.41 -1.00 5.71
N ARG A 283 -24.61 -0.05 5.24
CA ARG A 283 -23.73 -0.15 4.06
C ARG A 283 -22.43 0.63 4.26
N GLN A 284 -21.42 0.40 3.42
CA GLN A 284 -20.14 1.11 3.46
C GLN A 284 -20.33 2.62 3.33
N LEU A 285 -19.76 3.39 4.26
CA LEU A 285 -19.77 4.86 4.25
C LEU A 285 -19.01 5.37 3.02
N THR A 286 -19.79 5.89 2.07
CA THR A 286 -19.34 6.42 0.78
C THR A 286 -20.29 7.56 0.38
N ALA A 287 -19.88 8.44 -0.53
CA ALA A 287 -20.78 9.51 -1.02
C ALA A 287 -22.11 8.94 -1.58
N ASN A 288 -22.03 7.81 -2.31
CA ASN A 288 -23.22 7.11 -2.80
C ASN A 288 -24.09 6.53 -1.65
N ALA A 289 -23.48 6.13 -0.53
CA ALA A 289 -24.24 5.67 0.62
C ALA A 289 -25.01 6.80 1.31
N LYS A 290 -24.42 7.99 1.39
CA LYS A 290 -25.11 9.18 1.89
C LYS A 290 -26.29 9.55 1.00
N TYR A 291 -26.08 9.57 -0.32
CA TYR A 291 -27.16 9.82 -1.29
C TYR A 291 -28.29 8.78 -1.19
N ALA A 292 -27.94 7.49 -1.10
CA ALA A 292 -28.93 6.43 -0.93
C ALA A 292 -29.66 6.52 0.43
N ALA A 293 -28.96 6.95 1.49
CA ALA A 293 -29.60 7.22 2.77
C ALA A 293 -30.61 8.37 2.68
N HIS A 294 -30.27 9.47 2.01
CA HIS A 294 -31.21 10.57 1.81
C HIS A 294 -32.49 10.12 1.12
N ARG A 295 -32.39 9.27 0.08
CA ARG A 295 -33.59 8.69 -0.57
C ARG A 295 -34.44 7.83 0.37
N VAL A 296 -33.79 7.08 1.27
CA VAL A 296 -34.50 6.28 2.27
C VAL A 296 -35.16 7.20 3.31
N MET A 297 -34.46 8.23 3.79
CA MET A 297 -35.00 9.22 4.72
C MET A 297 -36.20 9.96 4.12
N GLU A 298 -36.13 10.40 2.86
CA GLU A 298 -37.26 11.02 2.14
C GLU A 298 -38.49 10.10 2.07
N PHE A 299 -38.29 8.79 1.88
CA PHE A 299 -39.39 7.82 1.89
C PHE A 299 -39.97 7.61 3.29
N LEU A 300 -39.11 7.52 4.31
CA LEU A 300 -39.54 7.30 5.69
C LEU A 300 -40.25 8.52 6.28
N ASP A 301 -39.69 9.71 6.08
CA ASP A 301 -40.21 10.99 6.59
C ASP A 301 -41.40 11.48 5.74
N GLY A 302 -41.45 11.13 4.45
CA GLY A 302 -42.55 11.48 3.54
C GLY A 302 -43.88 10.78 3.83
N ASN A 303 -43.86 9.70 4.61
CA ASN A 303 -45.05 8.95 5.01
C ASN A 303 -45.78 9.53 6.24
N GLU A 304 -45.38 10.70 6.76
CA GLU A 304 -46.07 11.39 7.87
C GLU A 304 -47.34 12.18 7.45
N ASN A 305 -47.73 12.16 6.16
CA ASN A 305 -48.88 12.93 5.63
C ASN A 305 -50.02 12.08 5.05
N GLU A 306 -50.41 10.97 5.69
CA GLU A 306 -51.72 10.31 5.48
C GLU A 306 -52.44 9.97 6.79
#